data_AF-A0A497FQW0-F1
#
_entry.id   AF-A0A497FQW0-F1
#
_cell.length_a   1.000
_cell.length_b   1.000
_cell.length_c   1.000
_cell.angle_alpha   90.00
_cell.angle_beta   90.00
_cell.angle_gamma   90.00
#
_symmetry.space_group_name_H-M   'P 1'
#
loop_
_entity.id
_entity.type
_entity.pdbx_description
1 polymer ?
#
loop_
_entity_poly.entity_id
_entity_poly.type
_entity_poly.pdbx_seq_one_letter_code
_entity_poly.pdbx_strand_id
1 'polypeptide(L)'
;MSVKLKIVFSLIFFYLLFASSLYLFAVLGLFGSGDFILRVRVLERGVESPAIIFLQALYPEGFRTIYIAETLSGVVDFSIPVAGLKNIWDNVYSSAGCRATPSFILTVYTKGGFFKVYAFTLDWSEFKPYILGGFKEITLDAVDKMKSGKPRISSNRIISLSEREKDFSLQQYPPGPGSELADSHEEAGRVNLVRVETDSYSRAVASIYYESSRTLQVSVDVFSFEVMRWDIGGYIGLQGSTSRGAAIESANDVKYISMVATYRFEHWVQYIPDEREGYIEKHYYYVYWKNFQPDTLSSVKGLSAKVSYNIIETVTGRGYEPGSPTMYEEYSLSHSTYNVAVDAGWFIGVLEAAGKINPVAALVTLVVNVRIQYGGYTAMSIHFLAWGYSNVTFNVYRASTSFGSFPTRYWKLIKT
;
A
#
# COMPACT_ATOMS: atom_id res chain seq x y z
N MET A 1 2.34 23.65 -57.77
CA MET A 1 1.85 24.32 -56.54
C MET A 1 2.19 25.81 -56.64
N SER A 2 1.22 26.72 -56.68
CA SER A 2 1.48 28.16 -56.90
C SER A 2 2.22 28.78 -55.70
N VAL A 3 3.00 29.84 -55.94
CA VAL A 3 3.76 30.57 -54.90
C VAL A 3 2.85 31.03 -53.76
N LYS A 4 1.61 31.41 -54.06
CA LYS A 4 0.58 31.76 -53.07
C LYS A 4 0.25 30.60 -52.13
N LEU A 5 0.16 29.36 -52.65
CA LEU A 5 -0.16 28.19 -51.83
C LEU A 5 0.97 27.84 -50.84
N LYS A 6 2.24 28.04 -51.22
CA LYS A 6 3.41 27.82 -50.33
C LYS A 6 3.46 28.81 -49.18
N ILE A 7 3.13 30.08 -49.44
CA ILE A 7 3.12 31.14 -48.43
C ILE A 7 2.00 30.90 -47.41
N VAL A 8 0.80 30.54 -47.89
CA VAL A 8 -0.34 30.22 -47.01
C VAL A 8 -0.03 29.01 -46.13
N PHE A 9 0.56 27.94 -46.69
CA PHE A 9 0.94 26.76 -45.91
C PHE A 9 1.99 27.08 -44.84
N SER A 10 2.99 27.90 -45.18
CA SER A 10 4.04 28.31 -44.24
C SER A 10 3.49 29.17 -43.10
N LEU A 11 2.55 30.07 -43.40
CA LEU A 11 1.85 30.90 -42.40
C LEU A 11 0.99 30.06 -41.45
N ILE A 12 0.23 29.10 -41.98
CA ILE A 12 -0.58 28.18 -41.16
C ILE A 12 0.32 27.33 -40.26
N PHE A 13 1.41 26.79 -40.79
CA PHE A 13 2.37 25.99 -40.02
C PHE A 13 3.03 26.82 -38.91
N PHE A 14 3.43 28.08 -39.21
CA PHE A 14 3.99 28.98 -38.22
C PHE A 14 2.96 29.36 -37.13
N TYR A 15 1.70 29.60 -37.51
CA TYR A 15 0.61 29.85 -36.55
C TYR A 15 0.35 28.65 -35.64
N LEU A 16 0.38 27.43 -36.18
CA LEU A 16 0.22 26.20 -35.40
C LEU A 16 1.40 25.97 -34.43
N LEU A 17 2.63 26.27 -34.85
CA LEU A 17 3.80 26.21 -33.98
C LEU A 17 3.78 27.29 -32.89
N PHE A 18 3.30 28.50 -33.21
CA PHE A 18 3.20 29.59 -32.25
C PHE A 18 2.03 29.39 -31.26
N ALA A 19 0.90 28.87 -31.72
CA ALA A 19 -0.22 28.51 -30.86
C ALA A 19 0.11 27.33 -29.94
N SER A 20 0.84 26.32 -30.44
CA SER A 20 1.26 25.18 -29.62
C SER A 20 2.33 25.56 -28.59
N SER A 21 3.25 26.47 -28.92
CA SER A 21 4.20 27.00 -27.93
C SER A 21 3.51 27.87 -26.88
N LEU A 22 2.57 28.73 -27.25
CA LEU A 22 1.75 29.50 -26.30
C LEU A 22 0.91 28.60 -25.39
N TYR A 23 0.34 27.51 -25.92
CA TYR A 23 -0.38 26.53 -25.12
C TYR A 23 0.56 25.80 -24.14
N LEU A 24 1.76 25.42 -24.59
CA LEU A 24 2.79 24.84 -23.73
C LEU A 24 3.18 25.82 -22.62
N PHE A 25 3.40 27.10 -22.93
CA PHE A 25 3.70 28.15 -21.95
C PHE A 25 2.56 28.42 -20.97
N ALA A 26 1.30 28.39 -21.42
CA ALA A 26 0.14 28.54 -20.55
C ALA A 26 -0.01 27.35 -19.58
N VAL A 27 0.24 26.14 -20.06
CA VAL A 27 0.25 24.92 -19.23
C VAL A 27 1.42 24.94 -18.24
N LEU A 28 2.60 25.37 -18.66
CA LEU A 28 3.79 25.57 -17.81
C LEU A 28 3.61 26.71 -16.78
N GLY A 29 2.73 27.68 -17.07
CA GLY A 29 2.40 28.77 -16.15
C GLY A 29 1.38 28.36 -15.08
N LEU A 30 0.52 27.38 -15.38
CA LEU A 30 -0.49 26.84 -14.45
C LEU A 30 0.08 25.76 -13.52
N PHE A 31 1.08 25.01 -13.99
CA PHE A 31 1.71 23.92 -13.25
C PHE A 31 3.22 24.10 -13.23
N GLY A 32 3.83 24.03 -12.05
CA GLY A 32 5.28 24.13 -11.93
C GLY A 32 5.96 23.11 -12.85
N SER A 33 6.99 23.52 -13.59
CA SER A 33 7.67 22.65 -14.57
C SER A 33 8.28 21.38 -13.98
N GLY A 34 8.35 21.26 -12.65
CA GLY A 34 8.82 20.11 -11.88
C GLY A 34 7.73 19.27 -11.19
N ASP A 35 6.45 19.55 -11.40
CA ASP A 35 5.35 18.93 -10.64
C ASP A 35 4.72 17.76 -11.38
N PHE A 36 4.28 16.74 -10.64
CA PHE A 36 3.41 15.66 -11.12
C PHE A 36 1.95 16.06 -10.90
N ILE A 37 1.07 15.77 -11.86
CA ILE A 37 -0.36 16.09 -11.72
C ILE A 37 -1.17 14.85 -11.34
N LEU A 38 -1.82 14.93 -10.18
CA LEU A 38 -2.81 13.94 -9.75
C LEU A 38 -4.22 14.53 -9.89
N ARG A 39 -4.99 14.00 -10.84
CA ARG A 39 -6.43 14.30 -10.96
C ARG A 39 -7.22 13.34 -10.10
N VAL A 40 -8.06 13.87 -9.22
CA VAL A 40 -9.00 13.09 -8.43
C VAL A 40 -10.42 13.43 -8.86
N ARG A 41 -11.17 12.40 -9.22
CA ARG A 41 -12.60 12.46 -9.53
C ARG A 41 -13.37 11.71 -8.45
N VAL A 42 -14.29 12.39 -7.78
CA VAL A 42 -15.10 11.82 -6.70
C VAL A 42 -16.50 11.57 -7.20
N LEU A 43 -16.94 10.32 -7.05
CA LEU A 43 -18.31 9.91 -7.29
C LEU A 43 -18.99 9.62 -5.96
N GLU A 44 -20.27 9.94 -5.88
CA GLU A 44 -21.18 9.47 -4.86
C GLU A 44 -22.14 8.49 -5.53
N ARG A 45 -21.96 7.19 -5.28
CA ARG A 45 -22.77 6.11 -5.87
C ARG A 45 -22.82 6.19 -7.40
N GLY A 46 -21.64 6.39 -8.00
CA GLY A 46 -21.47 6.45 -9.46
C GLY A 46 -21.76 7.79 -10.13
N VAL A 47 -22.11 8.85 -9.39
CA VAL A 47 -22.36 10.19 -9.95
C VAL A 47 -21.38 11.20 -9.36
N GLU A 48 -20.81 12.08 -10.18
CA GLU A 48 -19.91 13.14 -9.71
C GLU A 48 -20.59 14.01 -8.65
N SER A 49 -19.90 14.22 -7.52
CA SER A 49 -20.48 14.87 -6.33
C SER A 49 -19.49 15.85 -5.72
N PRO A 50 -19.96 17.01 -5.21
CA PRO A 50 -19.12 17.90 -4.43
C PRO A 50 -18.44 17.16 -3.28
N ALA A 51 -17.14 17.39 -3.09
CA ALA A 51 -16.34 16.64 -2.13
C ALA A 51 -15.27 17.47 -1.42
N ILE A 52 -14.92 17.05 -0.19
CA ILE A 52 -13.69 17.43 0.50
C ILE A 52 -12.72 16.27 0.36
N ILE A 53 -11.50 16.56 -0.08
CA ILE A 53 -10.48 15.57 -0.42
C ILE A 53 -9.22 15.88 0.39
N PHE A 54 -8.79 14.93 1.19
CA PHE A 54 -7.52 14.96 1.91
C PHE A 54 -6.53 14.10 1.15
N LEU A 55 -5.41 14.69 0.74
CA LEU A 55 -4.31 13.99 0.10
C LEU A 55 -3.13 13.92 1.06
N GLN A 56 -2.78 12.72 1.45
CA GLN A 56 -1.60 12.41 2.24
C GLN A 56 -0.54 11.74 1.37
N ALA A 57 0.73 12.03 1.62
CA ALA A 57 1.87 11.37 0.99
C ALA A 57 2.75 10.69 2.05
N LEU A 58 3.38 9.58 1.70
CA LEU A 58 4.28 8.84 2.59
C LEU A 58 5.67 9.46 2.58
N TYR A 59 6.14 9.83 3.77
CA TYR A 59 7.48 10.32 4.08
C TYR A 59 8.20 9.38 5.06
N PRO A 60 9.52 9.56 5.29
CA PRO A 60 10.29 8.67 6.17
C PRO A 60 9.81 8.61 7.61
N GLU A 61 9.10 9.62 8.10
CA GLU A 61 8.52 9.67 9.44
C GLU A 61 7.04 9.28 9.47
N GLY A 62 6.43 8.91 8.33
CA GLY A 62 5.03 8.54 8.25
C GLY A 62 4.27 9.22 7.13
N PHE A 63 2.95 9.06 7.09
CA PHE A 63 2.14 9.87 6.19
C PHE A 63 2.12 11.32 6.65
N ARG A 64 2.02 12.23 5.69
CA ARG A 64 1.76 13.65 5.93
C ARG A 64 0.65 14.10 5.02
N THR A 65 -0.31 14.84 5.56
CA THR A 65 -1.26 15.56 4.70
C THR A 65 -0.47 16.61 3.93
N ILE A 66 -0.55 16.61 2.60
CA ILE A 66 0.14 17.56 1.72
C ILE A 66 -0.84 18.57 1.13
N TYR A 67 -2.06 18.11 0.82
CA TYR A 67 -3.14 18.96 0.31
C TYR A 67 -4.48 18.62 0.95
N ILE A 68 -5.33 19.63 1.06
CA ILE A 68 -6.75 19.48 1.32
C ILE A 68 -7.48 20.27 0.25
N ALA A 69 -8.47 19.68 -0.40
CA ALA A 69 -9.28 20.36 -1.40
C ALA A 69 -10.77 20.32 -1.06
N GLU A 70 -11.47 21.38 -1.41
CA GLU A 70 -12.91 21.38 -1.60
C GLU A 70 -13.20 21.55 -3.09
N THR A 71 -14.13 20.75 -3.61
CA THR A 71 -14.56 20.83 -5.00
C THR A 71 -16.07 20.74 -5.08
N LEU A 72 -16.68 21.64 -5.86
CA LEU A 72 -18.11 21.67 -6.18
C LEU A 72 -18.45 20.74 -7.36
N SER A 73 -17.48 20.42 -8.22
CA SER A 73 -17.69 19.49 -9.34
C SER A 73 -17.38 18.05 -8.99
N GLY A 74 -16.68 17.80 -7.87
CA GLY A 74 -16.13 16.49 -7.57
C GLY A 74 -14.80 16.20 -8.27
N VAL A 75 -14.25 17.16 -9.03
CA VAL A 75 -12.96 17.02 -9.71
C VAL A 75 -11.96 18.03 -9.16
N VAL A 76 -10.74 17.58 -8.91
CA VAL A 76 -9.62 18.43 -8.51
C VAL A 76 -8.30 17.91 -9.08
N ASP A 77 -7.40 18.83 -9.43
CA ASP A 77 -6.03 18.53 -9.84
C ASP A 77 -5.06 18.99 -8.73
N PHE A 78 -4.26 18.06 -8.21
CA PHE A 78 -3.18 18.36 -7.27
C PHE A 78 -1.83 18.40 -8.00
N SER A 79 -1.08 19.46 -7.80
CA SER A 79 0.30 19.60 -8.27
C SER A 79 1.26 19.13 -7.19
N ILE A 80 1.98 18.04 -7.43
CA ILE A 80 2.84 17.42 -6.42
C ILE A 80 4.32 17.60 -6.82
N PRO A 81 5.14 18.30 -6.02
CA PRO A 81 6.55 18.50 -6.34
C PRO A 81 7.34 17.19 -6.37
N VAL A 82 7.90 16.82 -7.53
CA VAL A 82 8.57 15.53 -7.72
C VAL A 82 9.92 15.46 -7.00
N ALA A 83 10.76 16.49 -7.20
CA ALA A 83 12.14 16.50 -6.73
C ALA A 83 12.24 16.42 -5.19
N GLY A 84 11.34 17.10 -4.48
CA GLY A 84 11.34 17.12 -3.02
C GLY A 84 11.14 15.74 -2.42
N LEU A 85 10.09 15.03 -2.84
CA LEU A 85 9.79 13.69 -2.34
C LEU A 85 10.86 12.67 -2.75
N LYS A 86 11.37 12.76 -3.99
CA LYS A 86 12.41 11.87 -4.48
C LYS A 86 13.71 11.98 -3.68
N ASN A 87 14.19 13.20 -3.47
CA ASN A 87 15.45 13.44 -2.74
C ASN A 87 15.38 12.90 -1.31
N ILE A 88 14.24 13.07 -0.63
CA ILE A 88 14.03 12.56 0.73
C ILE A 88 14.20 11.04 0.76
N TRP A 89 13.53 10.32 -0.16
CA TRP A 89 13.59 8.87 -0.20
C TRP A 89 14.91 8.31 -0.71
N ASP A 90 15.58 8.96 -1.66
CA ASP A 90 16.91 8.57 -2.14
C ASP A 90 17.96 8.71 -1.02
N ASN A 91 17.82 9.71 -0.14
CA ASN A 91 18.67 9.85 1.06
C ASN A 91 18.45 8.72 2.07
N VAL A 92 17.20 8.31 2.31
CA VAL A 92 16.89 7.16 3.17
C VAL A 92 17.39 5.87 2.55
N TYR A 93 17.25 5.70 1.22
CA TYR A 93 17.77 4.51 0.53
C TYR A 93 19.27 4.34 0.74
N SER A 94 20.00 5.44 0.59
CA SER A 94 21.46 5.47 0.69
C SER A 94 21.96 5.20 2.11
N SER A 95 21.19 5.58 3.14
CA SER A 95 21.60 5.48 4.54
C SER A 95 21.06 4.26 5.28
N ALA A 96 19.81 3.89 5.02
CA ALA A 96 19.09 2.82 5.73
C ALA A 96 18.81 1.59 4.86
N GLY A 97 19.13 1.63 3.57
CA GLY A 97 18.95 0.49 2.66
C GLY A 97 17.48 0.17 2.32
N CYS A 98 16.54 1.07 2.64
CA CYS A 98 15.15 0.94 2.25
C CYS A 98 14.63 2.27 1.69
N ARG A 99 13.78 2.22 0.67
CA ARG A 99 13.03 3.38 0.17
C ARG A 99 11.59 3.01 -0.10
N ALA A 100 10.67 3.92 0.20
CA ALA A 100 9.32 3.80 -0.34
C ALA A 100 9.29 4.30 -1.79
N THR A 101 8.37 3.75 -2.57
CA THR A 101 7.92 4.39 -3.80
C THR A 101 6.88 5.47 -3.48
N PRO A 102 6.64 6.45 -4.36
CA PRO A 102 5.67 7.52 -4.12
C PRO A 102 4.31 6.93 -3.79
N SER A 103 3.91 7.07 -2.54
CA SER A 103 2.72 6.44 -1.98
C SER A 103 1.83 7.49 -1.35
N PHE A 104 0.54 7.39 -1.61
CA PHE A 104 -0.44 8.42 -1.25
C PHE A 104 -1.70 7.78 -0.67
N ILE A 105 -2.35 8.50 0.24
CA ILE A 105 -3.69 8.17 0.74
C ILE A 105 -4.62 9.33 0.39
N LEU A 106 -5.72 8.99 -0.27
CA LEU A 106 -6.85 9.87 -0.51
C LEU A 106 -7.96 9.52 0.47
N THR A 107 -8.39 10.50 1.27
CA THR A 107 -9.66 10.40 2.01
C THR A 107 -10.63 11.40 1.42
N VAL A 108 -11.81 10.93 1.00
CA VAL A 108 -12.83 11.78 0.40
C VAL A 108 -14.11 11.75 1.22
N TYR A 109 -14.76 12.90 1.33
CA TYR A 109 -16.08 13.05 1.93
C TYR A 109 -16.97 13.82 0.98
N THR A 110 -18.09 13.23 0.58
CA THR A 110 -19.04 13.85 -0.33
C THR A 110 -20.06 14.68 0.45
N LYS A 111 -20.65 15.67 -0.22
CA LYS A 111 -21.73 16.48 0.36
C LYS A 111 -22.92 15.64 0.85
N GLY A 112 -23.20 14.51 0.20
CA GLY A 112 -24.26 13.58 0.62
C GLY A 112 -23.98 12.86 1.94
N GLY A 113 -22.78 12.97 2.49
CA GLY A 113 -22.36 12.28 3.71
C GLY A 113 -21.86 10.86 3.44
N PHE A 114 -21.20 10.64 2.31
CA PHE A 114 -20.47 9.40 2.01
C PHE A 114 -18.97 9.65 2.07
N PHE A 115 -18.21 8.59 2.33
CA PHE A 115 -16.77 8.69 2.38
C PHE A 115 -16.07 7.47 1.76
N LYS A 116 -14.78 7.64 1.49
CA LYS A 116 -13.87 6.57 1.10
C LYS A 116 -12.44 6.91 1.45
N VAL A 117 -11.68 5.91 1.87
CA VAL A 117 -10.23 5.97 2.01
C VAL A 117 -9.61 5.09 0.94
N TYR A 118 -8.60 5.59 0.24
CA TYR A 118 -7.92 4.85 -0.82
C TYR A 118 -6.42 5.17 -0.83
N ALA A 119 -5.61 4.15 -0.65
CA ALA A 119 -4.15 4.20 -0.73
C ALA A 119 -3.68 3.68 -2.10
N PHE A 120 -2.71 4.38 -2.69
CA PHE A 120 -2.08 3.93 -3.93
C PHE A 120 -0.60 4.30 -3.95
N THR A 121 0.13 3.59 -4.80
CA THR A 121 1.52 3.90 -5.10
C THR A 121 1.69 4.17 -6.60
N LEU A 122 2.77 4.87 -6.92
CA LEU A 122 3.33 5.03 -8.26
C LEU A 122 4.71 4.39 -8.29
N ASP A 123 5.15 3.93 -9.45
CA ASP A 123 6.58 3.66 -9.64
C ASP A 123 7.34 4.99 -9.80
N TRP A 124 8.61 5.03 -9.39
CA TRP A 124 9.45 6.23 -9.56
C TRP A 124 9.62 6.66 -11.03
N SER A 125 9.44 5.76 -11.98
CA SER A 125 9.43 6.06 -13.42
C SER A 125 8.14 6.74 -13.89
N GLU A 126 7.03 6.51 -13.20
CA GLU A 126 5.72 7.15 -13.44
C GLU A 126 5.64 8.51 -12.76
N PHE A 127 6.25 8.65 -11.58
CA PHE A 127 6.29 9.89 -10.81
C PHE A 127 7.39 10.83 -11.31
N LYS A 128 7.12 11.45 -12.45
CA LYS A 128 7.98 12.43 -13.14
C LYS A 128 7.20 13.73 -13.37
N PRO A 129 7.86 14.84 -13.73
CA PRO A 129 7.17 16.09 -14.03
C PRO A 129 6.12 15.94 -15.15
N TYR A 130 5.06 16.74 -15.09
CA TYR A 130 3.94 16.75 -16.05
C TYR A 130 4.40 17.01 -17.48
N ILE A 131 5.40 17.88 -17.65
CA ILE A 131 6.02 18.18 -18.94
C ILE A 131 6.68 16.94 -19.59
N LEU A 132 7.00 15.92 -18.78
CA LEU A 132 7.54 14.63 -19.22
C LEU A 132 6.46 13.53 -19.26
N GLY A 133 5.18 13.91 -19.21
CA GLY A 133 4.02 13.02 -19.20
C GLY A 133 3.62 12.50 -17.82
N GLY A 134 4.09 13.12 -16.74
CA GLY A 134 3.72 12.73 -15.38
C GLY A 134 2.30 13.14 -15.00
N PHE A 135 1.36 12.21 -15.13
CA PHE A 135 -0.05 12.43 -14.84
C PHE A 135 -0.71 11.13 -14.36
N LYS A 136 -1.63 11.22 -13.41
CA LYS A 136 -2.54 10.11 -13.06
C LYS A 136 -3.93 10.63 -12.73
N GLU A 137 -4.94 9.96 -13.24
CA GLU A 137 -6.34 10.18 -12.85
C GLU A 137 -6.80 9.02 -11.95
N ILE A 138 -7.44 9.35 -10.83
CA ILE A 138 -8.04 8.39 -9.91
C ILE A 138 -9.51 8.76 -9.72
N THR A 139 -10.38 7.78 -10.00
CA THR A 139 -11.82 7.89 -9.73
C THR A 139 -12.16 7.15 -8.44
N LEU A 140 -12.72 7.87 -7.46
CA LEU A 140 -13.12 7.35 -6.16
C LEU A 140 -14.63 7.39 -6.01
N ASP A 141 -15.26 6.22 -6.07
CA ASP A 141 -16.69 6.09 -5.72
C ASP A 141 -16.85 5.89 -4.21
N ALA A 142 -17.38 6.91 -3.55
CA ALA A 142 -17.68 6.93 -2.13
C ALA A 142 -19.03 6.25 -1.86
N VAL A 143 -18.96 5.11 -1.18
CA VAL A 143 -20.13 4.23 -0.94
C VAL A 143 -20.43 4.05 0.53
N ASP A 144 -19.45 4.26 1.41
CA ASP A 144 -19.63 4.12 2.85
C ASP A 144 -20.30 5.37 3.41
N LYS A 145 -21.39 5.18 4.15
CA LYS A 145 -22.15 6.28 4.74
C LYS A 145 -21.49 6.75 6.03
N MET A 146 -21.36 8.06 6.19
CA MET A 146 -20.96 8.67 7.47
C MET A 146 -22.06 8.44 8.52
N LYS A 147 -21.65 8.10 9.75
CA LYS A 147 -22.55 7.93 10.89
C LYS A 147 -23.18 9.25 11.34
N SER A 148 -22.42 10.33 11.25
CA SER A 148 -22.80 11.64 11.77
C SER A 148 -22.27 12.78 10.90
N GLY A 149 -23.07 13.85 10.86
CA GLY A 149 -22.80 15.09 10.15
C GLY A 149 -22.92 14.97 8.63
N LYS A 150 -22.89 16.12 7.95
CA LYS A 150 -22.71 16.21 6.50
C LYS A 150 -21.67 17.28 6.19
N PRO A 151 -20.70 17.00 5.30
CA PRO A 151 -19.70 17.98 4.91
C PRO A 151 -20.35 19.22 4.27
N ARG A 152 -20.03 20.40 4.78
CA ARG A 152 -20.35 21.67 4.15
C ARG A 152 -19.32 21.99 3.08
N ILE A 153 -19.77 22.04 1.83
CA ILE A 153 -18.93 22.30 0.67
C ILE A 153 -19.53 23.47 -0.09
N SER A 154 -18.85 24.61 -0.04
CA SER A 154 -19.34 25.88 -0.58
C SER A 154 -18.39 26.55 -1.56
N SER A 155 -17.19 25.99 -1.78
CA SER A 155 -16.18 26.61 -2.63
C SER A 155 -15.32 25.57 -3.35
N ASN A 156 -14.62 26.03 -4.39
CA ASN A 156 -13.49 25.32 -4.97
C ASN A 156 -12.22 25.92 -4.37
N ARG A 157 -11.54 25.19 -3.49
CA ARG A 157 -10.28 25.62 -2.89
C ARG A 157 -9.32 24.46 -2.73
N ILE A 158 -8.03 24.73 -2.89
CA ILE A 158 -6.94 23.80 -2.58
C ILE A 158 -6.08 24.50 -1.52
N ILE A 159 -5.80 23.79 -0.43
CA ILE A 159 -5.01 24.25 0.71
C ILE A 159 -3.74 23.40 0.73
N SER A 160 -2.57 24.03 0.55
CA SER A 160 -1.27 23.38 0.72
C SER A 160 -0.83 23.46 2.18
N LEU A 161 -0.33 22.38 2.76
CA LEU A 161 0.08 22.39 4.17
C LEU A 161 1.46 23.03 4.42
N SER A 162 2.28 23.21 3.39
CA SER A 162 3.48 24.07 3.47
C SER A 162 3.15 25.53 3.79
N GLU A 163 1.92 25.97 3.52
CA GLU A 163 1.42 27.31 3.86
C GLU A 163 0.87 27.37 5.29
N ARG A 164 0.42 26.24 5.85
CA ARG A 164 -0.17 26.16 7.20
C ARG A 164 0.85 26.02 8.32
N GLU A 165 2.00 25.41 8.09
CA GLU A 165 3.06 25.30 9.13
C GLU A 165 3.58 26.67 9.62
N LYS A 166 3.30 27.77 8.89
CA LYS A 166 3.62 29.15 9.32
C LYS A 166 2.62 29.77 10.30
N ASP A 167 1.39 29.26 10.39
CA ASP A 167 0.30 29.87 11.18
C ASP A 167 -0.08 29.06 12.44
N PHE A 168 0.64 27.98 12.76
CA PHE A 168 0.35 27.12 13.92
C PHE A 168 0.88 27.67 15.26
N SER A 169 1.02 28.99 15.40
CA SER A 169 1.07 29.62 16.71
C SER A 169 -0.36 29.94 17.18
N LEU A 170 -0.86 29.13 18.10
CA LEU A 170 -1.95 29.44 19.05
C LEU A 170 -3.41 29.52 18.49
N GLN A 171 -4.15 28.44 18.78
CA GLN A 171 -5.51 28.45 19.36
C GLN A 171 -6.79 28.70 18.55
N GLN A 172 -6.78 28.92 17.23
CA GLN A 172 -8.03 28.87 16.45
C GLN A 172 -7.83 28.16 15.13
N TYR A 173 -8.39 26.95 14.98
CA TYR A 173 -8.50 26.29 13.67
C TYR A 173 -9.14 27.31 12.70
N PRO A 174 -8.49 27.67 11.58
CA PRO A 174 -9.09 28.59 10.63
C PRO A 174 -10.39 27.97 10.08
N PRO A 175 -11.37 28.78 9.61
CA PRO A 175 -12.65 28.28 9.09
C PRO A 175 -12.45 27.45 7.79
N GLY A 176 -12.15 26.17 7.94
CA GLY A 176 -11.92 25.24 6.84
C GLY A 176 -11.39 23.87 7.28
N PRO A 177 -11.34 22.91 6.36
CA PRO A 177 -11.00 21.53 6.69
C PRO A 177 -9.56 21.38 7.19
N GLY A 178 -9.31 20.42 8.06
CA GLY A 178 -8.02 20.19 8.71
C GLY A 178 -7.72 18.72 8.93
N SER A 179 -6.46 18.37 9.10
CA SER A 179 -6.00 17.00 9.35
C SER A 179 -4.79 17.06 10.27
N GLU A 180 -4.80 16.26 11.33
CA GLU A 180 -3.71 16.16 12.30
C GLU A 180 -3.36 14.70 12.61
N LEU A 181 -2.08 14.47 12.86
CA LEU A 181 -1.58 13.21 13.40
C LEU A 181 -1.66 13.29 14.93
N ALA A 182 -2.67 12.67 15.52
CA ALA A 182 -2.89 12.68 16.97
C ALA A 182 -1.93 11.74 17.71
N ASP A 183 -1.58 10.61 17.11
CA ASP A 183 -0.60 9.68 17.67
C ASP A 183 0.09 8.87 16.58
N SER A 184 1.28 8.35 16.87
CA SER A 184 1.96 7.35 16.05
C SER A 184 2.79 6.41 16.90
N HIS A 185 3.11 5.24 16.34
CA HIS A 185 3.99 4.27 16.97
C HIS A 185 4.67 3.41 15.93
N GLU A 186 5.92 3.03 16.19
CA GLU A 186 6.71 2.15 15.33
C GLU A 186 7.34 1.06 16.17
N GLU A 187 7.31 -0.17 15.68
CA GLU A 187 7.93 -1.31 16.35
C GLU A 187 8.47 -2.30 15.30
N ALA A 188 9.65 -2.85 15.54
CA ALA A 188 10.26 -3.83 14.67
C ALA A 188 9.97 -5.25 15.18
N GLY A 189 9.54 -6.14 14.29
CA GLY A 189 9.23 -7.52 14.62
C GLY A 189 9.72 -8.49 13.55
N ARG A 190 10.15 -9.68 13.98
CA ARG A 190 10.47 -10.78 13.06
C ARG A 190 9.19 -11.56 12.75
N VAL A 191 8.80 -11.62 11.48
CA VAL A 191 7.58 -12.30 11.02
C VAL A 191 7.88 -13.45 10.07
N ASN A 192 7.12 -14.54 10.21
CA ASN A 192 7.26 -15.73 9.37
C ASN A 192 6.63 -15.48 8.00
N LEU A 193 7.45 -15.52 6.96
CA LEU A 193 7.01 -15.49 5.58
C LEU A 193 6.61 -16.89 5.11
N VAL A 194 7.41 -17.91 5.50
CA VAL A 194 7.17 -19.32 5.20
C VAL A 194 7.12 -20.14 6.47
N ARG A 195 6.25 -21.15 6.50
CA ARG A 195 6.19 -22.17 7.55
C ARG A 195 5.93 -23.53 6.88
N VAL A 196 6.65 -24.55 7.29
CA VAL A 196 6.47 -25.92 6.81
C VAL A 196 6.38 -26.83 8.02
N GLU A 197 5.35 -27.68 8.05
CA GLU A 197 5.13 -28.71 9.07
C GLU A 197 5.08 -30.08 8.39
N THR A 198 6.00 -30.96 8.79
CA THR A 198 6.11 -32.34 8.30
C THR A 198 5.88 -33.33 9.44
N ASP A 199 5.41 -34.53 9.10
CA ASP A 199 5.32 -35.67 10.00
C ASP A 199 6.51 -36.64 9.81
N SER A 200 6.49 -37.77 10.52
CA SER A 200 7.56 -38.79 10.45
C SER A 200 7.68 -39.50 9.10
N TYR A 201 6.75 -39.27 8.17
CA TYR A 201 6.70 -39.93 6.85
C TYR A 201 6.92 -38.96 5.69
N SER A 202 7.10 -37.67 5.97
CA SER A 202 7.25 -36.62 4.97
C SER A 202 8.52 -35.80 5.17
N ARG A 203 9.01 -35.24 4.08
CA ARG A 203 10.10 -34.26 4.06
C ARG A 203 9.74 -33.13 3.12
N ALA A 204 10.24 -31.94 3.39
CA ALA A 204 10.03 -30.82 2.51
C ALA A 204 11.20 -29.84 2.53
N VAL A 205 11.42 -29.20 1.39
CA VAL A 205 12.35 -28.09 1.24
C VAL A 205 11.53 -26.86 0.86
N ALA A 206 11.77 -25.75 1.55
CA ALA A 206 11.25 -24.46 1.13
C ALA A 206 12.38 -23.45 1.01
N SER A 207 12.29 -22.56 0.03
CA SER A 207 13.20 -21.43 -0.09
C SER A 207 12.45 -20.16 -0.46
N ILE A 208 13.04 -19.03 -0.08
CA ILE A 208 12.62 -17.69 -0.49
C ILE A 208 13.84 -16.91 -0.94
N TYR A 209 13.67 -16.06 -1.93
CA TYR A 209 14.70 -15.13 -2.39
C TYR A 209 14.07 -13.77 -2.68
N TYR A 210 14.64 -12.71 -2.12
CA TYR A 210 14.32 -11.33 -2.44
C TYR A 210 15.40 -10.76 -3.36
N GLU A 211 14.97 -10.08 -4.42
CA GLU A 211 15.84 -9.40 -5.38
C GLU A 211 15.92 -7.90 -5.02
N SER A 212 17.14 -7.39 -4.85
CA SER A 212 17.40 -5.99 -4.51
C SER A 212 16.71 -5.01 -5.45
N SER A 213 16.35 -3.84 -4.92
CA SER A 213 15.68 -2.75 -5.64
C SER A 213 14.31 -3.11 -6.24
N ARG A 214 13.76 -4.31 -5.98
CA ARG A 214 12.39 -4.66 -6.37
C ARG A 214 11.40 -4.22 -5.31
N THR A 215 10.31 -3.60 -5.75
CA THR A 215 9.25 -3.10 -4.86
C THR A 215 8.43 -4.26 -4.30
N LEU A 216 8.14 -4.23 -3.01
CA LEU A 216 7.06 -4.97 -2.37
C LEU A 216 5.89 -4.01 -2.17
N GLN A 217 4.70 -4.40 -2.60
CA GLN A 217 3.48 -3.68 -2.31
C GLN A 217 2.90 -4.18 -0.99
N VAL A 218 2.89 -3.37 0.05
CA VAL A 218 2.38 -3.74 1.37
C VAL A 218 1.03 -3.06 1.61
N SER A 219 0.05 -3.78 2.14
CA SER A 219 -1.24 -3.20 2.47
C SER A 219 -1.12 -2.07 3.49
N VAL A 220 -1.96 -1.06 3.31
CA VAL A 220 -2.31 -0.14 4.40
C VAL A 220 -3.65 -0.60 4.93
N ASP A 221 -3.64 -1.16 6.12
CA ASP A 221 -4.86 -1.55 6.82
C ASP A 221 -5.41 -0.29 7.48
N VAL A 222 -6.68 0.00 7.22
CA VAL A 222 -7.37 1.21 7.67
C VAL A 222 -8.53 0.84 8.57
N PHE A 223 -8.56 1.37 9.78
CA PHE A 223 -9.75 1.36 10.62
C PHE A 223 -10.42 2.72 10.55
N SER A 224 -11.70 2.73 10.19
CA SER A 224 -12.53 3.92 10.28
C SER A 224 -13.60 3.74 11.35
N PHE A 225 -13.69 4.72 12.25
CA PHE A 225 -14.72 4.76 13.29
C PHE A 225 -16.14 4.94 12.74
N GLU A 226 -16.27 5.33 11.48
CA GLU A 226 -17.55 5.42 10.78
C GLU A 226 -18.15 4.04 10.50
N VAL A 227 -17.31 3.04 10.22
CA VAL A 227 -17.77 1.67 9.89
C VAL A 227 -17.41 0.64 10.97
N MET A 228 -16.59 1.02 11.96
CA MET A 228 -16.12 0.17 13.07
C MET A 228 -15.49 -1.15 12.61
N ARG A 229 -14.80 -1.12 11.47
CA ARG A 229 -14.12 -2.29 10.93
C ARG A 229 -12.80 -1.88 10.28
N TRP A 230 -11.88 -2.82 10.28
CA TRP A 230 -10.67 -2.77 9.46
C TRP A 230 -11.01 -3.13 8.01
N ASP A 231 -10.37 -2.43 7.08
CA ASP A 231 -10.39 -2.73 5.66
C ASP A 231 -9.00 -2.48 5.06
N ILE A 232 -8.74 -3.01 3.87
CA ILE A 232 -7.53 -2.70 3.12
C ILE A 232 -7.77 -1.40 2.36
N GLY A 233 -7.17 -0.31 2.83
CA GLY A 233 -7.24 0.99 2.17
C GLY A 233 -6.52 0.99 0.82
N GLY A 234 -5.55 0.10 0.62
CA GLY A 234 -4.79 -0.03 -0.62
C GLY A 234 -3.36 -0.51 -0.32
N TYR A 235 -2.39 -0.14 -1.16
CA TYR A 235 -1.01 -0.59 -1.02
C TYR A 235 0.00 0.55 -1.17
N ILE A 236 1.07 0.50 -0.37
CA ILE A 236 2.30 1.29 -0.53
C ILE A 236 3.41 0.42 -1.09
N GLY A 237 4.38 1.01 -1.80
CA GLY A 237 5.54 0.26 -2.28
C GLY A 237 6.79 0.51 -1.45
N LEU A 238 7.54 -0.55 -1.13
CA LEU A 238 8.81 -0.52 -0.41
C LEU A 238 9.90 -1.26 -1.18
N GLN A 239 11.12 -0.76 -1.23
CA GLN A 239 12.27 -1.39 -1.90
C GLN A 239 13.44 -1.51 -0.92
N GLY A 240 14.01 -2.70 -0.80
CA GLY A 240 15.24 -2.97 -0.07
C GLY A 240 16.46 -2.95 -0.99
N SER A 241 17.62 -2.55 -0.47
CA SER A 241 18.86 -2.40 -1.24
C SER A 241 19.67 -3.68 -1.40
N THR A 242 19.36 -4.72 -0.63
CA THR A 242 20.11 -5.98 -0.61
C THR A 242 19.31 -7.14 -1.17
N SER A 243 19.96 -8.00 -1.95
CA SER A 243 19.39 -9.30 -2.35
C SER A 243 19.70 -10.32 -1.27
N ARG A 244 18.73 -11.17 -0.93
CA ARG A 244 18.94 -12.22 0.07
C ARG A 244 18.02 -13.41 -0.17
N GLY A 245 18.59 -14.61 -0.05
CA GLY A 245 17.85 -15.86 -0.03
C GLY A 245 18.00 -16.61 1.29
N ALA A 246 17.01 -17.44 1.59
CA ALA A 246 17.03 -18.38 2.69
C ALA A 246 16.32 -19.67 2.26
N ALA A 247 16.79 -20.80 2.80
CA ALA A 247 16.20 -22.11 2.56
C ALA A 247 16.12 -22.90 3.87
N ILE A 248 15.15 -23.79 3.95
CA ILE A 248 14.94 -24.73 5.06
C ILE A 248 14.66 -26.12 4.49
N GLU A 249 15.10 -27.13 5.23
CA GLU A 249 14.66 -28.51 5.09
C GLU A 249 13.90 -28.88 6.37
N SER A 250 12.73 -29.48 6.20
CA SER A 250 11.84 -29.95 7.26
C SER A 250 11.65 -31.46 7.13
N ALA A 251 11.86 -32.17 8.23
CA ALA A 251 11.69 -33.61 8.32
C ALA A 251 11.23 -33.98 9.74
N ASN A 252 9.97 -34.41 9.87
CA ASN A 252 9.31 -34.65 11.16
C ASN A 252 9.42 -33.46 12.13
N ASP A 253 9.25 -32.25 11.62
CA ASP A 253 9.39 -31.02 12.40
C ASP A 253 8.59 -29.85 11.82
N VAL A 254 8.69 -28.71 12.50
CA VAL A 254 8.16 -27.43 12.01
C VAL A 254 9.31 -26.46 11.79
N LYS A 255 9.42 -25.94 10.57
CA LYS A 255 10.46 -25.00 10.16
C LYS A 255 9.85 -23.73 9.58
N TYR A 256 10.65 -22.67 9.60
CA TYR A 256 10.21 -21.32 9.24
C TYR A 256 11.27 -20.63 8.39
N ILE A 257 10.83 -19.76 7.50
CA ILE A 257 11.67 -18.68 6.99
C ILE A 257 11.01 -17.37 7.38
N SER A 258 11.79 -16.49 8.01
CA SER A 258 11.30 -15.23 8.56
C SER A 258 12.19 -14.06 8.19
N MET A 259 11.66 -12.85 8.38
CA MET A 259 12.34 -11.58 8.12
C MET A 259 11.93 -10.56 9.18
N VAL A 260 12.80 -9.60 9.48
CA VAL A 260 12.45 -8.43 10.29
C VAL A 260 11.73 -7.40 9.41
N ALA A 261 10.58 -6.94 9.90
CA ALA A 261 9.82 -5.83 9.34
C ALA A 261 9.49 -4.81 10.43
N THR A 262 9.45 -3.53 10.06
CA THR A 262 9.05 -2.44 10.95
C THR A 262 7.61 -2.07 10.63
N TYR A 263 6.75 -2.24 11.63
CA TYR A 263 5.35 -1.84 11.57
C TYR A 263 5.22 -0.40 12.00
N ARG A 264 4.28 0.32 11.39
CA ARG A 264 3.91 1.67 11.79
C ARG A 264 2.41 1.76 11.99
N PHE A 265 2.04 2.42 13.07
CA PHE A 265 0.70 2.84 13.41
C PHE A 265 0.59 4.36 13.35
N GLU A 266 -0.53 4.85 12.84
CA GLU A 266 -0.87 6.28 12.86
C GLU A 266 -2.34 6.49 13.21
N HIS A 267 -2.60 7.42 14.11
CA HIS A 267 -3.93 7.93 14.42
C HIS A 267 -4.12 9.31 13.83
N TRP A 268 -5.03 9.42 12.86
CA TRP A 268 -5.38 10.67 12.22
C TRP A 268 -6.73 11.18 12.70
N VAL A 269 -6.82 12.49 12.89
CA VAL A 269 -8.07 13.22 13.09
C VAL A 269 -8.26 14.20 11.94
N GLN A 270 -9.38 14.07 11.25
CA GLN A 270 -9.77 14.98 10.17
C GLN A 270 -10.95 15.83 10.65
N TYR A 271 -10.80 17.14 10.48
CA TYR A 271 -11.78 18.16 10.81
C TYR A 271 -12.48 18.59 9.53
N ILE A 272 -13.78 18.34 9.45
CA ILE A 272 -14.60 18.59 8.26
C ILE A 272 -15.65 19.64 8.62
N PRO A 273 -15.77 20.77 7.91
CA PRO A 273 -16.85 21.71 8.17
C PRO A 273 -18.23 21.04 8.09
N ASP A 274 -19.11 21.26 9.07
CA ASP A 274 -20.48 20.70 9.07
C ASP A 274 -21.47 21.65 8.38
N GLU A 275 -22.45 21.11 7.65
CA GLU A 275 -23.59 21.85 7.11
C GLU A 275 -24.40 22.57 8.20
N ARG A 276 -24.37 22.06 9.44
CA ARG A 276 -25.08 22.60 10.62
C ARG A 276 -24.28 23.60 11.45
N GLU A 277 -23.16 24.11 10.92
CA GLU A 277 -22.14 24.88 11.64
C GLU A 277 -21.26 24.03 12.57
N GLY A 278 -20.00 24.44 12.73
CA GLY A 278 -18.98 23.68 13.46
C GLY A 278 -18.19 22.69 12.58
N TYR A 279 -17.67 21.65 13.23
CA TYR A 279 -16.83 20.63 12.60
C TYR A 279 -17.30 19.21 12.95
N ILE A 280 -17.15 18.33 11.98
CA ILE A 280 -17.25 16.89 12.14
C ILE A 280 -15.82 16.37 12.30
N GLU A 281 -15.55 15.73 13.43
CA GLU A 281 -14.28 15.05 13.69
C GLU A 281 -14.37 13.61 13.21
N LYS A 282 -13.42 13.19 12.38
CA LYS A 282 -13.32 11.81 11.88
C LYS A 282 -11.97 11.22 12.22
N HIS A 283 -12.01 10.08 12.90
CA HIS A 283 -10.81 9.35 13.33
C HIS A 283 -10.52 8.18 12.41
N TYR A 284 -9.24 8.02 12.08
CA TYR A 284 -8.72 6.90 11.30
C TYR A 284 -7.49 6.31 11.98
N TYR A 285 -7.38 4.99 11.94
CA TYR A 285 -6.13 4.31 12.24
C TYR A 285 -5.56 3.69 10.99
N TYR A 286 -4.26 3.88 10.77
CA TYR A 286 -3.51 3.22 9.71
C TYR A 286 -2.50 2.26 10.33
N VAL A 287 -2.38 1.05 9.78
CA VAL A 287 -1.34 0.08 10.13
C VAL A 287 -0.72 -0.47 8.84
N TYR A 288 0.61 -0.43 8.74
CA TYR A 288 1.34 -0.87 7.55
C TYR A 288 2.80 -1.20 7.88
N TRP A 289 3.51 -1.85 6.96
CA TRP A 289 4.99 -1.92 7.06
C TRP A 289 5.59 -0.61 6.60
N LYS A 290 6.39 0.01 7.46
CA LYS A 290 7.21 1.17 7.08
C LYS A 290 8.51 0.74 6.40
N ASN A 291 9.05 -0.41 6.82
CA ASN A 291 10.35 -0.92 6.37
C ASN A 291 10.38 -2.45 6.45
N PHE A 292 11.26 -3.08 5.68
CA PHE A 292 11.62 -4.49 5.78
C PHE A 292 13.13 -4.68 5.56
N GLN A 293 13.70 -5.71 6.17
CA GLN A 293 15.15 -5.95 6.17
C GLN A 293 15.49 -7.28 5.48
N PRO A 294 15.72 -7.30 4.15
CA PRO A 294 15.96 -8.52 3.41
C PRO A 294 17.13 -9.34 3.93
N ASP A 295 18.21 -8.69 4.38
CA ASP A 295 19.42 -9.30 4.93
C ASP A 295 19.15 -10.18 6.17
N THR A 296 18.06 -9.94 6.88
CA THR A 296 17.62 -10.76 8.03
C THR A 296 16.87 -12.04 7.64
N LEU A 297 16.62 -12.27 6.35
CA LEU A 297 16.01 -13.51 5.85
C LEU A 297 16.83 -14.72 6.31
N SER A 298 16.19 -15.56 7.13
CA SER A 298 16.85 -16.69 7.80
C SER A 298 15.83 -17.71 8.31
N SER A 299 16.33 -18.82 8.86
CA SER A 299 15.53 -19.89 9.47
C SER A 299 15.13 -19.63 10.93
N VAL A 300 15.46 -18.45 11.48
CA VAL A 300 15.06 -18.05 12.83
C VAL A 300 13.55 -17.95 12.88
N LYS A 301 12.92 -18.47 13.93
CA LYS A 301 11.46 -18.36 14.09
C LYS A 301 11.05 -16.91 14.35
N GLY A 302 10.07 -16.44 13.58
CA GLY A 302 9.31 -15.21 13.82
C GLY A 302 7.89 -15.47 14.31
N LEU A 303 7.06 -14.44 14.24
CA LEU A 303 5.64 -14.48 14.55
C LEU A 303 4.84 -15.01 13.35
N SER A 304 3.94 -15.95 13.61
CA SER A 304 3.09 -16.56 12.58
C SER A 304 1.71 -15.93 12.57
N ALA A 305 1.17 -15.72 11.38
CA ALA A 305 -0.21 -15.29 11.22
C ALA A 305 -1.17 -16.34 11.79
N LYS A 306 -2.28 -15.89 12.36
CA LYS A 306 -3.39 -16.77 12.72
C LYS A 306 -4.07 -17.29 11.44
N VAL A 307 -4.09 -18.60 11.28
CA VAL A 307 -4.52 -19.27 10.03
C VAL A 307 -5.45 -20.44 10.27
N SER A 308 -6.21 -20.77 9.24
CA SER A 308 -6.93 -22.04 9.08
C SER A 308 -6.28 -22.84 7.96
N TYR A 309 -6.16 -24.16 8.12
CA TYR A 309 -5.57 -25.05 7.13
C TYR A 309 -6.66 -25.77 6.34
N ASN A 310 -6.54 -25.77 5.01
CA ASN A 310 -7.41 -26.50 4.11
C ASN A 310 -6.60 -27.52 3.32
N ILE A 311 -7.17 -28.70 3.06
CA ILE A 311 -6.57 -29.68 2.16
C ILE A 311 -6.64 -29.10 0.75
N ILE A 312 -5.49 -28.98 0.10
CA ILE A 312 -5.39 -28.57 -1.29
C ILE A 312 -5.13 -29.74 -2.23
N GLU A 313 -4.54 -30.82 -1.71
CA GLU A 313 -4.26 -32.02 -2.50
C GLU A 313 -4.11 -33.25 -1.59
N THR A 314 -4.45 -34.42 -2.12
CA THR A 314 -4.17 -35.73 -1.52
C THR A 314 -3.29 -36.50 -2.50
N VAL A 315 -2.08 -36.84 -2.09
CA VAL A 315 -1.04 -37.41 -2.98
C VAL A 315 -0.36 -38.62 -2.36
N THR A 316 0.10 -39.55 -3.19
CA THR A 316 0.91 -40.69 -2.76
C THR A 316 2.39 -40.35 -2.84
N GLY A 317 3.12 -40.63 -1.76
CA GLY A 317 4.56 -40.43 -1.66
C GLY A 317 5.33 -41.28 -2.66
N ARG A 318 6.45 -40.72 -3.15
CA ARG A 318 7.28 -41.28 -4.22
C ARG A 318 8.68 -41.68 -3.76
N GLY A 319 8.92 -41.69 -2.45
CA GLY A 319 10.24 -41.86 -1.86
C GLY A 319 11.02 -40.55 -1.74
N TYR A 320 12.14 -40.58 -1.02
CA TYR A 320 13.05 -39.45 -0.80
C TYR A 320 14.51 -39.77 -1.15
N GLU A 321 14.75 -40.93 -1.79
CA GLU A 321 16.08 -41.32 -2.26
C GLU A 321 16.56 -40.40 -3.38
N PRO A 322 17.88 -40.19 -3.56
CA PRO A 322 18.41 -39.35 -4.64
C PRO A 322 17.80 -39.72 -6.01
N GLY A 323 17.21 -38.74 -6.70
CA GLY A 323 16.50 -38.94 -7.97
C GLY A 323 15.00 -39.24 -7.84
N SER A 324 14.46 -39.38 -6.63
CA SER A 324 13.01 -39.52 -6.42
C SER A 324 12.29 -38.22 -6.80
N PRO A 325 11.23 -38.30 -7.63
CA PRO A 325 10.43 -37.12 -7.96
C PRO A 325 9.71 -36.57 -6.72
N THR A 326 9.46 -35.26 -6.70
CA THR A 326 8.62 -34.63 -5.68
C THR A 326 7.20 -35.21 -5.72
N MET A 327 6.58 -35.35 -4.56
CA MET A 327 5.15 -35.70 -4.47
C MET A 327 4.26 -34.47 -4.65
N TYR A 328 4.76 -33.29 -4.29
CA TYR A 328 4.11 -32.00 -4.48
C TYR A 328 5.16 -30.91 -4.66
N GLU A 329 4.87 -29.94 -5.52
CA GLU A 329 5.70 -28.77 -5.74
C GLU A 329 4.86 -27.51 -5.93
N GLU A 330 5.33 -26.40 -5.38
CA GLU A 330 4.74 -25.08 -5.61
C GLU A 330 5.86 -24.07 -5.87
N TYR A 331 5.76 -23.37 -6.99
CA TYR A 331 6.70 -22.32 -7.37
C TYR A 331 5.97 -21.01 -7.57
N SER A 332 6.48 -19.95 -6.95
CA SER A 332 6.10 -18.61 -7.31
C SER A 332 7.06 -18.09 -8.40
N LEU A 333 6.62 -18.07 -9.66
CA LEU A 333 7.46 -17.65 -10.78
C LEU A 333 7.77 -16.15 -10.72
N SER A 334 8.92 -15.75 -11.26
CA SER A 334 9.39 -14.35 -11.30
C SER A 334 8.50 -13.37 -12.09
N HIS A 335 7.44 -13.84 -12.75
CA HIS A 335 6.65 -13.08 -13.73
C HIS A 335 5.15 -12.97 -13.38
N SER A 336 4.71 -13.44 -12.22
CA SER A 336 3.28 -13.40 -11.84
C SER A 336 3.09 -12.86 -10.44
N THR A 337 2.13 -11.97 -10.22
CA THR A 337 1.88 -11.38 -8.89
C THR A 337 1.48 -12.45 -7.87
N TYR A 338 2.08 -12.43 -6.68
CA TYR A 338 1.69 -13.27 -5.56
C TYR A 338 1.45 -12.44 -4.30
N ASN A 339 0.50 -12.90 -3.48
CA ASN A 339 0.23 -12.31 -2.17
C ASN A 339 0.69 -13.26 -1.07
N VAL A 340 1.20 -12.69 0.01
CA VAL A 340 1.42 -13.40 1.28
C VAL A 340 0.94 -12.53 2.42
N ALA A 341 0.16 -13.14 3.30
CA ALA A 341 -0.27 -12.53 4.54
C ALA A 341 0.76 -12.80 5.66
N VAL A 342 1.07 -11.77 6.45
CA VAL A 342 1.97 -11.82 7.60
C VAL A 342 1.27 -11.30 8.86
N ASP A 343 1.72 -11.74 10.05
CA ASP A 343 1.06 -11.40 11.31
C ASP A 343 1.27 -9.93 11.71
N ALA A 344 0.18 -9.23 11.95
CA ALA A 344 0.18 -7.91 12.59
C ALA A 344 -0.56 -7.92 13.94
N GLY A 345 -1.12 -9.06 14.37
CA GLY A 345 -1.89 -9.18 15.60
C GLY A 345 -1.06 -8.87 16.85
N TRP A 346 0.21 -9.30 16.87
CA TRP A 346 1.12 -8.96 17.97
C TRP A 346 1.30 -7.44 18.13
N PHE A 347 1.40 -6.72 17.00
CA PHE A 347 1.60 -5.26 16.99
C PHE A 347 0.35 -4.55 17.50
N ILE A 348 -0.84 -5.03 17.13
CA ILE A 348 -2.11 -4.58 17.72
C ILE A 348 -2.13 -4.79 19.23
N GLY A 349 -1.64 -5.93 19.73
CA GLY A 349 -1.51 -6.16 21.17
C GLY A 349 -0.58 -5.16 21.86
N VAL A 350 0.53 -4.78 21.22
CA VAL A 350 1.43 -3.73 21.73
C VAL A 350 0.70 -2.38 21.80
N LEU A 351 -0.03 -2.01 20.74
CA LEU A 351 -0.79 -0.76 20.70
C LEU A 351 -1.90 -0.71 21.76
N GLU A 352 -2.62 -1.83 21.96
CA GLU A 352 -3.67 -1.95 22.98
C GLU A 352 -3.08 -1.81 24.38
N ALA A 353 -2.00 -2.53 24.68
CA ALA A 353 -1.32 -2.46 25.97
C ALA A 353 -0.78 -1.05 26.28
N ALA A 354 -0.37 -0.32 25.24
CA ALA A 354 0.07 1.07 25.35
C ALA A 354 -1.09 2.09 25.36
N GLY A 355 -2.35 1.66 25.24
CA GLY A 355 -3.53 2.54 25.21
C GLY A 355 -3.63 3.40 23.95
N LYS A 356 -2.92 3.05 22.87
CA LYS A 356 -2.84 3.83 21.62
C LYS A 356 -4.03 3.60 20.68
N ILE A 357 -4.69 2.46 20.81
CA ILE A 357 -5.88 2.11 20.01
C ILE A 357 -7.11 1.93 20.89
N ASN A 358 -8.26 2.29 20.35
CA ASN A 358 -9.54 1.99 20.99
C ASN A 358 -9.74 0.46 21.12
N PRO A 359 -10.28 -0.04 22.25
CA PRO A 359 -10.53 -1.47 22.44
C PRO A 359 -11.35 -2.11 21.32
N VAL A 360 -12.30 -1.39 20.71
CA VAL A 360 -13.09 -1.92 19.59
C VAL A 360 -12.21 -2.20 18.36
N ALA A 361 -11.18 -1.38 18.12
CA ALA A 361 -10.22 -1.61 17.05
C ALA A 361 -9.27 -2.78 17.36
N ALA A 362 -9.06 -3.11 18.64
CA ALA A 362 -8.20 -4.21 19.10
C ALA A 362 -8.86 -5.60 19.00
N LEU A 363 -10.20 -5.68 18.91
CA LEU A 363 -10.95 -6.95 18.89
C LEU A 363 -10.74 -7.82 17.64
N VAL A 364 -9.96 -7.36 16.65
CA VAL A 364 -9.79 -8.04 15.35
C VAL A 364 -8.32 -8.40 15.14
N THR A 365 -8.07 -9.65 14.74
CA THR A 365 -6.74 -10.06 14.27
C THR A 365 -6.45 -9.38 12.93
N LEU A 366 -5.47 -8.47 12.91
CA LEU A 366 -4.97 -7.85 11.70
C LEU A 366 -3.89 -8.69 11.03
N VAL A 367 -3.87 -8.58 9.71
CA VAL A 367 -2.91 -9.23 8.85
C VAL A 367 -2.48 -8.21 7.83
N VAL A 368 -1.18 -7.92 7.79
CA VAL A 368 -0.64 -7.11 6.72
C VAL A 368 -0.53 -7.99 5.48
N ASN A 369 -1.30 -7.65 4.44
CA ASN A 369 -1.23 -8.36 3.17
C ASN A 369 -0.07 -7.79 2.34
N VAL A 370 0.97 -8.59 2.15
CA VAL A 370 2.14 -8.23 1.33
C VAL A 370 1.91 -8.77 -0.07
N ARG A 371 1.59 -7.87 -1.00
CA ARG A 371 1.62 -8.14 -2.44
C ARG A 371 3.04 -8.01 -2.96
N ILE A 372 3.58 -9.11 -3.43
CA ILE A 372 4.95 -9.23 -3.89
C ILE A 372 5.00 -8.80 -5.37
N GLN A 373 4.96 -7.49 -5.64
CA GLN A 373 4.92 -6.93 -7.00
C GLN A 373 5.93 -5.81 -7.24
N TYR A 374 6.70 -5.94 -8.32
CA TYR A 374 7.43 -4.86 -8.98
C TYR A 374 7.18 -4.88 -10.49
N GLY A 375 6.43 -3.90 -11.04
CA GLY A 375 6.31 -3.68 -12.49
C GLY A 375 6.07 -4.93 -13.35
N GLY A 376 5.08 -5.77 -13.00
CA GLY A 376 4.78 -7.03 -13.70
C GLY A 376 5.63 -8.24 -13.30
N TYR A 377 6.68 -8.06 -12.48
CA TYR A 377 7.55 -9.10 -11.95
C TYR A 377 7.36 -9.30 -10.44
N THR A 378 7.74 -10.46 -9.91
CA THR A 378 7.76 -10.67 -8.45
C THR A 378 9.05 -10.10 -7.84
N ALA A 379 8.91 -9.46 -6.69
CA ALA A 379 10.05 -9.03 -5.89
C ALA A 379 10.63 -10.13 -4.99
N MET A 380 9.84 -11.17 -4.70
CA MET A 380 10.27 -12.38 -4.01
C MET A 380 9.84 -13.62 -4.78
N SER A 381 10.72 -14.60 -4.88
CA SER A 381 10.41 -15.95 -5.32
C SER A 381 10.37 -16.89 -4.11
N ILE A 382 9.40 -17.81 -4.11
CA ILE A 382 9.18 -18.82 -3.09
C ILE A 382 9.06 -20.16 -3.81
N HIS A 383 9.83 -21.12 -3.35
CA HIS A 383 9.85 -22.47 -3.89
C HIS A 383 9.53 -23.42 -2.74
N PHE A 384 8.67 -24.40 -2.99
CA PHE A 384 8.32 -25.45 -2.05
C PHE A 384 8.31 -26.79 -2.76
N LEU A 385 9.04 -27.75 -2.20
CA LEU A 385 9.15 -29.12 -2.68
C LEU A 385 8.84 -30.05 -1.53
N ALA A 386 8.04 -31.08 -1.79
CA ALA A 386 7.68 -32.07 -0.80
C ALA A 386 7.91 -33.49 -1.31
N TRP A 387 8.31 -34.36 -0.38
CA TRP A 387 8.48 -35.79 -0.57
C TRP A 387 7.77 -36.54 0.56
N GLY A 388 7.43 -37.80 0.28
CA GLY A 388 6.78 -38.69 1.23
C GLY A 388 7.25 -40.12 1.00
N TYR A 389 7.16 -40.94 2.04
CA TYR A 389 7.48 -42.36 1.96
C TYR A 389 6.72 -43.03 0.82
N SER A 390 7.39 -43.91 0.09
CA SER A 390 6.81 -44.57 -1.08
C SER A 390 5.56 -45.36 -0.68
N ASN A 391 4.50 -45.25 -1.49
CA ASN A 391 3.20 -45.91 -1.26
C ASN A 391 2.45 -45.49 0.01
N VAL A 392 2.81 -44.37 0.62
CA VAL A 392 2.06 -43.75 1.72
C VAL A 392 1.25 -42.58 1.17
N THR A 393 -0.01 -42.43 1.57
CA THR A 393 -0.87 -41.32 1.14
C THR A 393 -0.77 -40.15 2.12
N PHE A 394 -0.73 -38.94 1.59
CA PHE A 394 -0.59 -37.69 2.33
C PHE A 394 -1.66 -36.70 1.93
N ASN A 395 -2.17 -35.95 2.90
CA ASN A 395 -2.85 -34.69 2.66
C ASN A 395 -1.85 -33.53 2.69
N VAL A 396 -1.86 -32.72 1.65
CA VAL A 396 -1.15 -31.44 1.56
C VAL A 396 -2.12 -30.34 1.96
N TYR A 397 -1.80 -29.64 3.05
CA TYR A 397 -2.59 -28.53 3.54
C TYR A 397 -1.95 -27.18 3.19
N ARG A 398 -2.78 -26.21 2.84
CA ARG A 398 -2.41 -24.80 2.66
C ARG A 398 -3.15 -23.94 3.67
N ALA A 399 -2.43 -23.04 4.34
CA ALA A 399 -3.05 -22.15 5.30
C ALA A 399 -3.49 -20.83 4.66
N SER A 400 -4.68 -20.36 5.05
CA SER A 400 -5.19 -19.02 4.77
C SER A 400 -5.47 -18.29 6.08
N THR A 401 -5.34 -16.97 6.08
CA THR A 401 -5.66 -16.18 7.27
C THR A 401 -7.16 -16.15 7.53
N SER A 402 -7.55 -15.84 8.78
CA SER A 402 -8.95 -15.62 9.14
C SER A 402 -9.50 -14.28 8.63
N PHE A 403 -8.62 -13.30 8.40
CA PHE A 403 -8.99 -11.98 7.89
C PHE A 403 -9.05 -12.01 6.36
N GLY A 404 -10.23 -11.87 5.77
CA GLY A 404 -10.42 -11.81 4.32
C GLY A 404 -9.95 -13.05 3.54
N SER A 405 -9.61 -14.16 4.22
CA SER A 405 -9.02 -15.35 3.63
C SER A 405 -7.74 -15.10 2.83
N PHE A 406 -6.92 -14.10 3.22
CA PHE A 406 -5.68 -13.82 2.50
C PHE A 406 -4.71 -14.99 2.57
N PRO A 407 -4.05 -15.34 1.45
CA PRO A 407 -3.18 -16.51 1.37
C PRO A 407 -1.93 -16.34 2.24
N THR A 408 -1.55 -17.37 2.99
CA THR A 408 -0.22 -17.44 3.63
C THR A 408 0.67 -18.43 2.91
N ARG A 409 1.97 -18.41 3.19
CA ARG A 409 2.92 -19.41 2.67
C ARG A 409 3.25 -20.47 3.70
N TYR A 410 2.20 -21.00 4.34
CA TYR A 410 2.29 -22.04 5.36
C TYR A 410 1.74 -23.36 4.81
N TRP A 411 2.54 -24.43 4.89
CA TRP A 411 2.17 -25.78 4.46
C TRP A 411 2.21 -26.75 5.63
N LYS A 412 1.37 -27.79 5.54
CA LYS A 412 1.39 -28.93 6.45
C LYS A 412 1.21 -30.23 5.64
N LEU A 413 2.06 -31.23 5.88
CA LEU A 413 2.08 -32.51 5.19
C LEU A 413 1.78 -33.62 6.20
N ILE A 414 0.67 -34.33 6.02
CA ILE A 414 0.21 -35.31 7.01
C ILE A 414 -0.21 -36.60 6.30
N LYS A 415 0.34 -37.71 6.76
CA LYS A 415 -0.08 -39.05 6.38
C LYS A 415 -1.55 -39.26 6.75
N THR A 416 -2.32 -39.77 5.80
CA THR A 416 -3.71 -40.22 5.98
C THR A 416 -3.81 -41.69 6.38
#